data_AF-A0A920AUE2-F1
#
_entry.id   AF-A0A920AUE2-F1
#
_cell.length_a   1.000
_cell.length_b   1.000
_cell.length_c   1.000
_cell.angle_alpha   90.00
_cell.angle_beta   90.00
_cell.angle_gamma   90.00
#
_symmetry.space_group_name_H-M   'P 1'
#
loop_
_entity.id
_entity.type
_entity.pdbx_description
1 polymer ?
#
loop_
_entity_poly.entity_id
_entity_poly.type
_entity_poly.pdbx_seq_one_letter_code
_entity_poly.pdbx_strand_id
1 'polypeptide(L)' 'MSFEDRIFKLQLNADRADVIIPAINIYLKSLKYSKSKSFIVPRIGLADGVIRHIHLNNNEGQLLR' A
#
# COMPACT_ATOMS: atom_id res chain seq x y z
N MET A 1 16.44 14.23 7.77
CA MET A 1 15.54 13.69 8.81
C MET A 1 16.18 12.41 9.34
N SER A 2 16.48 12.35 10.64
CA SER A 2 17.11 11.18 11.25
C SER A 2 16.13 9.99 11.37
N PHE A 3 16.60 8.85 11.86
CA PHE A 3 15.74 7.71 12.18
C PHE A 3 14.80 8.04 13.35
N GLU A 4 15.31 8.69 14.38
CA GLU A 4 14.57 9.12 15.56
C GLU A 4 13.50 10.15 15.18
N ASP A 5 13.83 11.11 14.33
CA ASP A 5 12.85 12.07 13.80
C ASP A 5 11.68 11.36 13.10
N ARG A 6 11.96 10.27 12.35
CA ARG A 6 10.91 9.50 11.67
C ARG A 6 9.98 8.80 12.66
N ILE A 7 10.51 8.34 13.78
CA ILE A 7 9.69 7.72 14.82
C ILE A 7 8.88 8.79 15.56
N PHE A 8 9.54 9.84 16.07
CA PHE A 8 8.89 10.78 16.98
C PHE A 8 8.05 11.84 16.27
N LYS A 9 8.51 12.39 15.14
CA LYS A 9 7.78 13.45 14.42
C LYS A 9 6.75 12.88 13.45
N LEU A 10 7.04 11.75 12.80
CA LEU A 10 6.13 11.12 11.84
C LEU A 10 5.32 9.97 12.42
N GLN A 11 5.52 9.64 13.71
CA GLN A 11 4.83 8.55 14.41
C GLN A 11 4.93 7.21 13.69
N LEU A 12 6.05 6.96 13.01
CA LEU A 12 6.32 5.67 12.38
C LEU A 12 6.76 4.67 13.44
N ASN A 13 6.23 3.45 13.35
CA ASN A 13 6.79 2.30 14.05
C ASN A 13 8.24 2.06 13.58
N ALA A 14 9.10 1.63 14.49
CA ALA A 14 10.56 1.52 14.27
C ALA A 14 10.91 0.73 12.99
N ASP A 15 10.29 -0.44 12.79
CA ASP A 15 10.50 -1.28 11.60
C ASP A 15 10.17 -0.53 10.30
N ARG A 16 9.13 0.32 10.31
CA ARG A 16 8.79 1.16 9.14
C ARG A 16 9.73 2.34 8.99
N ALA A 17 10.16 2.96 10.09
CA ALA A 17 11.10 4.08 10.07
C ALA A 17 12.46 3.69 9.47
N ASP A 18 12.85 2.43 9.58
CA ASP A 18 14.08 1.90 8.98
C ASP A 18 13.95 1.78 7.45
N VAL A 19 12.82 1.26 6.96
CA VAL A 19 12.63 0.92 5.55
C VAL A 19 11.91 1.99 4.71
N ILE A 20 11.38 3.06 5.31
CA ILE A 20 10.55 4.03 4.58
C ILE A 20 11.31 4.79 3.48
N ILE A 21 12.61 5.06 3.69
CA ILE A 21 13.45 5.77 2.70
C ILE A 21 13.61 4.95 1.41
N PRO A 22 14.08 3.68 1.43
CA PRO A 22 14.13 2.88 0.20
C PRO A 22 12.75 2.61 -0.39
N ALA A 23 11.70 2.45 0.43
CA ALA A 23 10.33 2.25 -0.07
C ALA A 23 9.82 3.45 -0.87
N ILE A 24 10.02 4.68 -0.39
CA ILE A 24 9.63 5.91 -1.09
C ILE A 24 10.31 6.03 -2.45
N ASN A 25 11.57 5.60 -2.57
CA ASN A 25 12.28 5.62 -3.85
C ASN A 25 11.60 4.77 -4.92
N ILE A 26 10.92 3.68 -4.55
CA ILE A 26 10.13 2.87 -5.49
C ILE A 26 8.95 3.70 -6.02
N TYR A 27 8.19 4.35 -5.13
CA TYR A 27 7.06 5.20 -5.52
C TYR A 27 7.51 6.38 -6.40
N LEU A 28 8.60 7.05 -6.06
CA LEU A 28 9.15 8.16 -6.84
C LEU A 28 9.58 7.72 -8.25
N LYS A 29 10.20 6.54 -8.38
CA LYS A 29 10.54 5.96 -9.69
C LYS A 29 9.28 5.66 -10.51
N SER A 30 8.26 5.04 -9.90
CA SER A 30 6.98 4.77 -10.56
C SER A 30 6.29 6.05 -11.05
N LEU A 31 6.30 7.12 -10.26
CA LEU A 31 5.80 8.43 -10.67
C LEU A 31 6.59 9.00 -11.86
N LYS A 32 7.92 8.95 -11.80
CA LYS A 32 8.79 9.40 -12.89
C LYS A 32 8.50 8.66 -14.19
N TYR A 33 8.42 7.33 -14.15
CA TYR A 33 8.20 6.52 -15.35
C TYR A 33 6.79 6.65 -15.92
N SER A 34 5.79 6.84 -15.07
CA SER A 34 4.41 7.13 -15.51
C SER A 34 4.20 8.58 -15.95
N LYS A 35 5.21 9.47 -15.81
CA LYS A 35 5.10 10.92 -16.04
C LYS A 35 3.99 11.58 -15.19
N SER A 36 3.70 11.02 -14.02
CA SER A 36 2.66 11.50 -13.12
C SER A 36 3.24 12.43 -12.06
N LYS A 37 2.48 13.46 -11.67
CA LYS A 37 2.84 14.39 -10.59
C LYS A 37 2.26 13.98 -9.23
N SER A 38 1.24 13.14 -9.23
CA SER A 38 0.55 12.65 -8.04
C SER A 38 -0.05 11.28 -8.32
N PHE A 39 -0.43 10.58 -7.25
CA PHE A 39 -1.14 9.31 -7.32
C PHE A 39 -2.18 9.27 -6.20
N ILE A 40 -3.17 8.39 -6.35
CA ILE A 40 -4.22 8.18 -5.35
C ILE A 40 -3.73 7.08 -4.40
N VAL A 41 -3.80 7.34 -3.09
CA VAL A 41 -3.56 6.30 -2.08
C VAL A 41 -4.86 5.54 -1.87
N PRO A 42 -4.95 4.26 -2.27
CA PRO A 42 -6.15 3.48 -2.04
C PRO A 42 -6.32 3.21 -0.54
N ARG A 43 -7.56 3.28 -0.06
CA ARG A 43 -7.90 2.92 1.33
C ARG A 43 -8.08 1.41 1.53
N ILE A 44 -8.03 0.64 0.44
CA ILE A 44 -8.13 -0.83 0.43
C ILE A 44 -6.79 -1.41 0.01
N GLY A 45 -6.43 -2.55 0.60
CA GLY A 45 -5.19 -3.25 0.35
C GLY A 45 -5.38 -4.62 -0.28
N LEU A 46 -4.28 -5.37 -0.32
CA LEU A 46 -4.25 -6.73 -0.85
C LEU A 46 -5.20 -7.67 -0.09
N ALA A 47 -5.20 -7.60 1.24
CA ALA A 47 -6.05 -8.46 2.08
C ALA A 47 -7.54 -8.26 1.75
N ASP A 48 -7.99 -7.00 1.61
CA ASP A 48 -9.36 -6.68 1.19
C ASP A 48 -9.67 -7.28 -0.19
N GLY A 49 -8.72 -7.18 -1.13
CA GLY A 49 -8.84 -7.75 -2.47
C GLY A 49 -8.99 -9.28 -2.44
N VAL A 50 -8.20 -9.97 -1.63
CA VAL A 50 -8.27 -11.44 -1.48
C VAL A 50 -9.60 -11.88 -0.88
N ILE A 51 -10.05 -11.23 0.20
CA ILE A 51 -11.34 -11.52 0.84
C ILE A 51 -12.48 -11.31 -0.16
N ARG A 52 -12.47 -10.18 -0.88
CA ARG A 52 -13.47 -9.86 -1.89
C ARG A 52 -13.48 -10.89 -3.02
N HIS A 53 -12.31 -11.33 -3.48
CA HIS A 53 -12.20 -12.32 -4.54
C HIS A 53 -12.80 -13.67 -4.12
N ILE A 54 -12.46 -14.16 -2.92
CA ILE A 54 -13.03 -15.41 -2.38
C ILE A 54 -14.55 -15.30 -2.25
N HIS A 55 -15.06 -14.18 -1.72
CA HIS A 55 -16.48 -13.95 -1.57
C HIS A 55 -17.24 -13.97 -2.90
N LEU A 56 -16.73 -13.29 -3.92
CA LEU A 56 -17.36 -13.25 -5.25
C LEU A 56 -17.39 -14.64 -5.91
N ASN A 57 -16.29 -15.38 -5.86
CA ASN A 57 -16.22 -16.73 -6.45
C ASN A 57 -17.18 -17.71 -5.75
N ASN A 58 -17.34 -17.60 -4.42
CA ASN A 58 -18.28 -18.43 -3.67
C ASN A 58 -19.75 -18.10 -4.01
N ASN A 59 -20.06 -16.83 -4.29
CA ASN A 59 -21.41 -16.40 -4.69
C ASN A 59 -21.74 -16.81 -6.13
N GLU A 60 -20.78 -16.78 -7.07
CA GLU A 60 -20.98 -17.33 -8.42
C GLU A 60 -21.31 -18.84 -8.37
N GLY A 61 -20.66 -19.58 -7.47
CA GLY A 61 -20.97 -20.99 -7.21
C GLY A 61 -22.35 -21.23 -6.56
N GLN A 62 -22.96 -20.22 -5.92
CA GLN A 62 -24.33 -20.29 -5.39
C GLN A 62 -25.40 -19.90 -6.42
N LEU A 63 -25.12 -18.96 -7.32
CA LEU A 63 -26.04 -18.55 -8.38
C LEU A 63 -26.16 -19.58 -9.51
N LEU A 64 -25.17 -20.46 -9.65
CA LEU A 64 -25.17 -21.58 -10.61
C LEU A 64 -25.76 -22.88 -10.02
N ARG A 65 -26.35 -22.84 -8.81
CA ARG A 65 -27.03 -23.96 -8.16
C ARG A 65 -28.53 -23.72 -8.06
#